data_AF-A0A519NZT9-F1
#
_entry.id   AF-A0A519NZT9-F1
#
_cell.length_a   1.000
_cell.length_b   1.000
_cell.length_c   1.000
_cell.angle_alpha   90.00
_cell.angle_beta   90.00
_cell.angle_gamma   90.00
#
_symmetry.space_group_name_H-M   'P 1'
#
loop_
_entity.id
_entity.type
_entity.pdbx_description
1 polymer ?
#
loop_
_entity_poly.entity_id
_entity_poly.type
_entity_poly.pdbx_seq_one_letter_code
_entity_poly.pdbx_strand_id
1 'polypeptide(L)'
;MRLTFALAGLATLIATGAQAQTSAQASAPAGGEYGADLTRMITSVAGGACPDDIMGGQLLTACQTQLPAMQAGLASLGAVESASFLQSQDARQGRIETYRVRFAGGQEMNWAIGVKVDGKYETAFTRGD
;
A
#
# COMPACT_ATOMS: atom_id res chain seq x y z
N MET A 1 14.01 28.25 59.53
CA MET A 1 15.21 27.43 59.80
C MET A 1 15.75 26.96 58.45
N ARG A 2 16.85 27.55 57.99
CA ARG A 2 17.49 27.23 56.71
C ARG A 2 18.47 26.07 56.94
N LEU A 3 18.38 25.01 56.14
CA LEU A 3 19.47 24.04 56.01
C LEU A 3 19.83 23.87 54.54
N THR A 4 20.86 24.62 54.16
CA THR A 4 21.69 24.43 52.99
C THR A 4 22.58 23.22 53.22
N PHE A 5 22.54 22.22 52.34
CA PHE A 5 23.63 21.28 52.16
C PHE A 5 23.97 21.22 50.67
N ALA A 6 25.09 21.84 50.33
CA ALA A 6 25.79 21.68 49.06
C ALA A 6 26.79 20.55 49.22
N LEU A 7 26.72 19.55 48.35
CA LEU A 7 27.83 18.61 48.09
C LEU A 7 28.05 18.57 46.59
N ALA A 8 29.13 19.23 46.18
CA ALA A 8 29.76 19.08 44.88
C ALA A 8 30.45 17.71 44.83
N GLY A 9 30.23 16.96 43.75
CA GLY A 9 30.88 15.69 43.48
C GLY A 9 31.10 15.54 41.97
N LEU A 10 32.36 15.29 41.61
CA LEU A 10 32.97 15.39 40.29
C LEU A 10 32.35 14.55 39.15
N ALA A 11 32.58 15.08 37.95
CA ALA A 11 32.26 14.55 36.63
C ALA A 11 32.95 13.22 36.28
N THR A 12 32.23 12.36 35.55
CA THR A 12 32.80 11.31 34.70
C THR A 12 32.16 11.39 33.31
N LEU A 13 33.00 11.66 32.31
CA LEU A 13 32.70 11.61 30.87
C LEU A 13 32.47 10.17 30.42
N ILE A 14 31.44 9.88 29.61
CA ILE A 14 31.55 9.04 28.40
C ILE A 14 30.44 9.45 27.40
N ALA A 15 30.85 9.79 26.19
CA ALA A 15 29.99 10.04 25.04
C ALA A 15 29.58 8.73 24.38
N THR A 16 28.30 8.56 24.04
CA THR A 16 27.84 7.74 22.89
C THR A 16 26.44 8.21 22.51
N GLY A 17 26.30 8.65 21.26
CA GLY A 17 25.02 9.02 20.69
C GLY A 17 24.04 7.85 20.67
N ALA A 18 22.79 8.15 20.97
CA ALA A 18 21.66 7.39 20.48
C ALA A 18 20.70 8.41 19.90
N GLN A 19 20.80 8.59 18.58
CA GLN A 19 19.76 9.23 17.81
C GLN A 19 18.50 8.40 18.09
N ALA A 20 17.56 8.97 18.84
CA ALA A 20 16.20 8.47 18.85
C ALA A 20 15.65 8.75 17.45
N GLN A 21 15.97 7.85 16.51
CA GLN A 21 15.22 7.67 15.29
C GLN A 21 13.83 7.25 15.78
N THR A 22 12.96 8.22 16.00
CA THR A 22 11.53 7.99 15.92
C THR A 22 11.28 7.52 14.50
N SER A 23 11.39 6.21 14.29
CA SER A 23 10.69 5.54 13.21
C SER A 23 9.26 6.02 13.33
N ALA A 24 8.85 6.89 12.41
CA ALA A 24 7.45 7.08 12.12
C ALA A 24 6.96 5.68 11.72
N GLN A 25 6.50 4.89 12.68
CA GLN A 25 5.52 3.87 12.42
C GLN A 25 4.35 4.66 11.87
N ALA A 26 4.30 4.77 10.54
CA ALA A 26 3.09 5.08 9.82
C ALA A 26 2.06 4.10 10.36
N SER A 27 1.22 4.58 11.25
CA SER A 27 0.07 3.85 11.72
C SER A 27 -0.76 3.69 10.45
N ALA A 28 -0.78 2.49 9.88
CA ALA A 28 -1.74 2.17 8.84
C ALA A 28 -3.11 2.59 9.40
N PRO A 29 -3.90 3.41 8.68
CA PRO A 29 -5.24 3.73 9.15
C PRO A 29 -5.97 2.40 9.36
N ALA A 30 -6.90 2.33 10.32
CA ALA A 30 -7.73 1.16 10.52
C ALA A 30 -8.55 0.88 9.23
N GLY A 31 -8.02 0.07 8.33
CA GLY A 31 -8.67 -0.25 7.06
C GLY A 31 -7.72 -0.70 5.96
N GLY A 32 -8.13 -1.75 5.25
CA GLY A 32 -7.55 -2.26 4.01
C GLY A 32 -6.21 -2.99 4.13
N GLU A 33 -6.19 -4.29 3.83
CA GLU A 33 -4.98 -5.12 3.83
C GLU A 33 -4.32 -5.25 2.45
N TYR A 34 -5.07 -5.08 1.37
CA TYR A 34 -4.64 -5.38 0.00
C TYR A 34 -4.19 -4.15 -0.80
N GLY A 35 -4.20 -2.96 -0.19
CA GLY A 35 -3.97 -1.69 -0.88
C GLY A 35 -2.57 -1.57 -1.47
N ALA A 36 -1.54 -2.01 -0.75
CA ALA A 36 -0.17 -1.99 -1.24
C ALA A 36 0.03 -2.90 -2.46
N ASP A 37 -0.54 -4.11 -2.42
CA ASP A 37 -0.50 -5.06 -3.54
C ASP A 37 -1.26 -4.53 -4.76
N LEU A 38 -2.42 -3.90 -4.55
CA LEU A 38 -3.18 -3.24 -5.60
C LEU A 38 -2.39 -2.13 -6.28
N THR A 39 -1.76 -1.23 -5.50
CA THR A 39 -0.90 -0.17 -6.05
C THR A 39 0.25 -0.77 -6.85
N ARG A 40 0.92 -1.81 -6.33
CA ARG A 40 2.00 -2.49 -7.05
C ARG A 40 1.51 -3.10 -8.37
N MET A 41 0.36 -3.77 -8.39
CA MET A 41 -0.22 -4.30 -9.63
C MET A 41 -0.48 -3.19 -10.64
N ILE A 42 -1.17 -2.12 -10.25
CA ILE A 42 -1.49 -1.00 -11.16
C ILE A 42 -0.21 -0.38 -11.73
N THR A 43 0.79 -0.14 -10.89
CA THR A 43 2.07 0.44 -11.33
C THR A 43 2.83 -0.50 -12.25
N SER A 44 2.89 -1.80 -11.95
CA SER A 44 3.55 -2.78 -12.83
C SER A 44 2.86 -2.86 -14.20
N VAL A 45 1.53 -2.89 -14.24
CA VAL A 45 0.77 -2.95 -15.50
C VAL A 45 0.92 -1.67 -16.31
N ALA A 46 0.90 -0.50 -15.66
CA ALA A 46 1.20 0.77 -16.31
C ALA A 46 2.62 0.79 -16.92
N GLY A 47 3.57 0.06 -16.30
CA GLY A 47 4.92 -0.17 -16.82
C GLY A 47 5.04 -1.29 -17.86
N GLY A 48 3.95 -1.95 -18.23
CA GLY A 48 3.95 -3.04 -19.22
C GLY A 48 4.29 -4.42 -18.67
N ALA A 49 4.03 -4.68 -17.38
CA ALA A 49 4.28 -5.97 -16.74
C ALA A 49 3.09 -6.47 -15.91
N CYS A 50 2.83 -7.77 -15.95
CA CYS A 50 1.86 -8.45 -15.08
C CYS A 50 2.63 -9.21 -13.98
N PRO A 51 2.62 -8.76 -12.71
CA PRO A 51 3.42 -9.36 -11.64
C PRO A 51 2.85 -10.73 -11.22
N ASP A 52 3.50 -11.80 -11.67
CA ASP A 52 3.10 -13.19 -11.42
C ASP A 52 3.31 -13.65 -9.97
N ASP A 53 4.08 -12.91 -9.18
CA ASP A 53 4.25 -13.14 -7.74
C ASP A 53 3.02 -12.71 -6.93
N ILE A 54 2.18 -11.83 -7.49
CA ILE A 54 0.99 -11.27 -6.84
C ILE A 54 -0.30 -11.70 -7.55
N MET A 55 -0.27 -11.84 -8.88
CA MET A 55 -1.44 -12.23 -9.68
C MET A 55 -1.55 -13.76 -9.77
N GLY A 56 -2.70 -14.26 -9.34
CA GLY A 56 -3.12 -15.65 -9.46
C GLY A 56 -3.47 -16.02 -10.91
N GLY A 57 -3.74 -17.29 -11.17
CA GLY A 57 -3.78 -17.84 -12.53
C GLY A 57 -4.79 -17.13 -13.45
N GLN A 58 -6.00 -16.87 -12.94
CA GLN A 58 -7.04 -16.21 -13.74
C GLN A 58 -6.68 -14.74 -14.00
N LEU A 59 -6.29 -14.01 -12.95
CA LEU A 59 -5.94 -12.59 -13.04
C LEU A 59 -4.72 -12.36 -13.93
N LEU A 60 -3.69 -13.19 -13.78
CA LEU A 60 -2.46 -13.10 -14.56
C LEU A 60 -2.74 -13.29 -16.05
N THR A 61 -3.53 -14.31 -16.39
CA THR A 61 -3.92 -14.59 -17.78
C THR A 61 -4.73 -13.42 -18.38
N ALA A 62 -5.68 -12.87 -17.61
CA ALA A 62 -6.47 -11.73 -18.03
C ALA A 62 -5.61 -10.47 -18.24
N CYS A 63 -4.68 -10.20 -17.31
CA CYS A 63 -3.74 -9.11 -17.42
C CYS A 63 -2.88 -9.23 -18.67
N GLN A 64 -2.25 -10.38 -18.90
CA GLN A 64 -1.38 -10.60 -20.07
C GLN A 64 -2.13 -10.44 -21.40
N THR A 65 -3.37 -10.94 -21.45
CA THR A 65 -4.24 -10.83 -22.63
C THR A 65 -4.59 -9.38 -22.95
N GLN A 66 -4.83 -8.56 -21.93
CA GLN A 66 -5.30 -7.17 -22.07
C GLN A 66 -4.18 -6.13 -21.93
N LEU A 67 -2.94 -6.57 -21.71
CA LEU A 67 -1.83 -5.73 -21.30
C LEU A 67 -1.61 -4.51 -22.20
N PRO A 68 -1.62 -4.60 -23.56
CA PRO A 68 -1.39 -3.43 -24.39
C PRO A 68 -2.42 -2.31 -24.16
N ALA A 69 -3.70 -2.68 -23.99
CA ALA A 69 -4.77 -1.72 -23.75
C ALA A 69 -4.72 -1.17 -22.31
N MET A 70 -4.51 -2.05 -21.33
CA MET A 70 -4.40 -1.65 -19.92
C MET A 70 -3.20 -0.75 -19.67
N GLN A 71 -2.03 -1.08 -20.25
CA GLN A 71 -0.82 -0.28 -20.13
C GLN A 71 -1.05 1.14 -20.65
N ALA A 72 -1.58 1.29 -21.87
CA ALA A 72 -1.85 2.60 -22.45
C ALA A 72 -2.84 3.41 -21.62
N GLY A 73 -3.94 2.77 -21.18
CA GLY A 73 -4.94 3.39 -20.31
C GLY A 73 -4.35 3.87 -18.99
N LEU A 74 -3.68 2.99 -18.25
CA LEU A 74 -3.09 3.33 -16.94
C LEU A 74 -1.95 4.34 -17.05
N ALA A 75 -1.09 4.24 -18.07
CA ALA A 75 -0.01 5.20 -18.29
C ALA A 75 -0.55 6.62 -18.53
N SER A 76 -1.71 6.76 -19.22
CA SER A 76 -2.36 8.05 -19.44
C SER A 76 -2.89 8.70 -18.16
N LEU A 77 -3.16 7.92 -17.10
CA LEU A 77 -3.60 8.43 -15.81
C LEU A 77 -2.43 9.00 -14.99
N GLY A 78 -1.20 8.64 -15.32
CA GLY A 78 0.00 8.99 -14.54
C GLY A 78 0.24 8.05 -13.36
N ALA A 79 1.22 8.38 -12.52
CA ALA A 79 1.57 7.57 -11.36
C ALA A 79 0.42 7.49 -10.34
N VAL A 80 0.33 6.38 -9.61
CA VAL A 80 -0.57 6.27 -8.45
C VAL A 80 -0.02 7.16 -7.33
N GLU A 81 -0.83 8.12 -6.86
CA GLU A 81 -0.47 9.00 -5.74
C GLU A 81 -0.90 8.38 -4.40
N SER A 82 -2.09 7.78 -4.36
CA SER A 82 -2.61 7.14 -3.16
C SER A 82 -3.68 6.08 -3.47
N ALA A 83 -3.87 5.16 -2.52
CA ALA A 83 -4.97 4.21 -2.50
C ALA A 83 -5.64 4.27 -1.11
N SER A 84 -6.85 4.81 -1.05
CA SER A 84 -7.61 4.97 0.19
C SER A 84 -8.63 3.85 0.33
N PHE A 85 -8.56 3.08 1.42
CA PHE A 85 -9.52 2.00 1.68
C PHE A 85 -10.95 2.54 1.80
N LEU A 86 -11.90 1.88 1.14
CA LEU A 86 -13.32 2.23 1.18
C LEU A 86 -14.14 1.19 1.94
N GLN A 87 -13.99 -0.08 1.59
CA GLN A 87 -14.78 -1.16 2.18
C GLN A 87 -14.14 -2.53 1.96
N SER A 88 -14.53 -3.48 2.80
CA SER A 88 -14.25 -4.90 2.63
C SER A 88 -15.58 -5.65 2.56
N GLN A 89 -15.64 -6.67 1.70
CA GLN A 89 -16.77 -7.57 1.58
C GLN A 89 -16.24 -9.01 1.61
N ASP A 90 -16.74 -9.82 2.53
CA ASP A 90 -16.48 -11.25 2.55
C ASP A 90 -17.43 -11.95 1.57
N ALA A 91 -16.87 -12.55 0.52
CA ALA A 91 -17.62 -13.36 -0.42
C ALA A 91 -17.30 -14.85 -0.20
N ARG A 92 -18.14 -15.73 -0.77
CA ARG A 92 -17.90 -17.20 -0.71
C ARG A 92 -16.52 -17.61 -1.22
N GLN A 93 -15.95 -16.84 -2.15
CA GLN A 93 -14.65 -17.11 -2.77
C GLN A 93 -13.48 -16.46 -2.01
N GLY A 94 -13.77 -15.69 -0.96
CA GLY A 94 -12.78 -14.95 -0.19
C GLY A 94 -13.10 -13.46 -0.11
N ARG A 95 -12.32 -12.76 0.72
CA ARG A 95 -12.43 -11.33 0.94
C ARG A 95 -12.09 -10.53 -0.32
N ILE A 96 -12.87 -9.49 -0.58
CA ILE A 96 -12.62 -8.46 -1.59
C ILE A 96 -12.60 -7.11 -0.89
N GLU A 97 -11.57 -6.32 -1.18
CA GLU A 97 -11.44 -4.95 -0.69
C GLU A 97 -11.57 -3.96 -1.83
N THR A 98 -12.21 -2.83 -1.55
CA THR A 98 -12.35 -1.73 -2.51
C THR A 98 -11.59 -0.51 -2.01
N TYR A 99 -10.88 0.13 -2.91
CA TYR A 99 -10.05 1.31 -2.69
C TYR A 99 -10.42 2.43 -3.67
N ARG A 100 -10.32 3.67 -3.21
CA ARG A 100 -10.26 4.85 -4.08
C ARG A 100 -8.80 5.11 -4.42
N VAL A 101 -8.43 4.91 -5.67
CA VAL A 101 -7.09 5.13 -6.19
C VAL A 101 -7.04 6.48 -6.88
N ARG A 102 -6.13 7.36 -6.43
CA ARG A 102 -5.87 8.66 -7.02
C ARG A 102 -4.62 8.60 -7.88
N PHE A 103 -4.70 9.15 -9.08
CA PHE A 103 -3.59 9.21 -10.03
C PHE A 103 -3.11 10.64 -10.24
N ALA A 104 -1.84 10.81 -10.60
CA ALA A 104 -1.19 12.10 -10.81
C ALA A 104 -1.80 12.93 -11.95
N GLY A 105 -2.50 12.29 -12.90
CA GLY A 105 -3.30 12.95 -13.94
C GLY A 105 -4.58 13.60 -13.41
N GLY A 106 -4.85 13.53 -12.10
CA GLY A 106 -5.99 14.17 -11.43
C GLY A 106 -7.25 13.32 -11.37
N GLN A 107 -7.26 12.14 -12.01
CA GLN A 107 -8.37 11.22 -11.98
C GLN A 107 -8.35 10.36 -10.70
N GLU A 108 -9.55 10.06 -10.18
CA GLU A 108 -9.77 9.09 -9.11
C GLU A 108 -10.66 7.96 -9.61
N MET A 109 -10.34 6.73 -9.22
CA MET A 109 -11.09 5.54 -9.63
C MET A 109 -11.26 4.59 -8.45
N ASN A 110 -12.42 3.95 -8.37
CA ASN A 110 -12.63 2.86 -7.42
C ASN A 110 -12.07 1.55 -8.02
N TRP A 111 -11.22 0.88 -7.27
CA TRP A 111 -10.62 -0.39 -7.64
C TRP A 111 -10.95 -1.44 -6.57
N ALA A 112 -11.29 -2.63 -7.00
CA ALA A 112 -11.46 -3.79 -6.14
C ALA A 112 -10.31 -4.78 -6.36
N ILE A 113 -9.89 -5.46 -5.29
CA ILE A 113 -8.89 -6.52 -5.29
C ILE A 113 -9.29 -7.59 -4.27
N GLY A 114 -9.06 -8.87 -4.56
CA GLY A 114 -9.37 -9.91 -3.60
C GLY A 114 -9.26 -11.32 -4.13
N VAL A 115 -9.98 -12.23 -3.45
CA VAL A 115 -9.96 -13.68 -3.74
C VAL A 115 -8.53 -14.19 -3.70
N LYS A 116 -7.93 -14.14 -2.49
CA LYS A 116 -6.53 -14.51 -2.29
C LYS A 116 -6.40 -16.02 -2.11
N VAL A 117 -5.70 -16.69 -3.04
CA VAL A 117 -5.43 -18.13 -3.05
C VAL A 117 -3.91 -18.31 -3.09
N ASP A 118 -3.36 -19.09 -2.16
CA ASP A 118 -1.92 -19.34 -2.05
C ASP A 118 -1.05 -18.07 -2.08
N GLY A 119 -1.55 -16.99 -1.46
CA GLY A 119 -0.85 -15.72 -1.38
C GLY A 119 -1.01 -14.79 -2.58
N LYS A 120 -1.70 -15.21 -3.64
CA LYS A 120 -1.94 -14.44 -4.88
C LYS A 120 -3.40 -14.09 -5.05
N TYR A 121 -3.70 -13.02 -5.77
CA TYR A 121 -5.08 -12.57 -5.99
C TYR A 121 -5.63 -13.08 -7.31
N GLU A 122 -6.84 -13.62 -7.28
CA GLU A 122 -7.53 -14.08 -8.48
C GLU A 122 -8.38 -12.99 -9.14
N THR A 123 -8.56 -11.83 -8.48
CA THR A 123 -9.31 -10.72 -9.06
C THR A 123 -8.75 -9.34 -8.69
N ALA A 124 -8.71 -8.45 -9.69
CA ALA A 124 -8.54 -7.02 -9.54
C ALA A 124 -9.23 -6.30 -10.70
N PHE A 125 -10.07 -5.29 -10.41
CA PHE A 125 -10.87 -4.61 -11.44
C PHE A 125 -11.32 -3.22 -10.99
N THR A 126 -11.63 -2.35 -11.95
CA THR A 126 -12.30 -1.07 -11.68
C THR A 126 -13.77 -1.29 -11.37
N ARG A 127 -14.30 -0.61 -10.37
CA ARG A 127 -15.73 -0.61 -10.05
C ARG A 127 -16.35 0.70 -10.55
N GLY A 128 -17.38 0.58 -11.39
CA GLY A 128 -18.27 1.70 -11.70
C GLY A 128 -19.06 2.10 -10.47
N ASP A 129 -19.32 3.39 -10.35
CA ASP A 129 -20.21 4.02 -9.39
C ASP A 129 -21.70 3.65 -9.59
#